data_AF-A0A916VKS8-F1
#
_entry.id   AF-A0A916VKS8-F1
#
_cell.length_a   1.000
_cell.length_b   1.000
_cell.length_c   1.000
_cell.angle_alpha   90.00
_cell.angle_beta   90.00
_cell.angle_gamma   90.00
#
_symmetry.space_group_name_H-M   'P 1'
#
loop_
_entity.id
_entity.type
_entity.pdbx_description
1 polymer ?
#
loop_
_entity_poly.entity_id
_entity_poly.type
_entity_poly.pdbx_seq_one_letter_code
_entity_poly.pdbx_strand_id
1 'polypeptide(L)'
;MAVYQDREAFIPYSRKDIIELCIQDGKLPEGSLQKFRDFCSILLAYYHFKLHKTLEILKENYAPFNPDANTKYIASHSASQLAMMKNKVVKSFEKILEQGNFFPISRASLERAFQQTSLIELKTDINFDDFEEMICYCRGDIYKTIKIKKFFSAKLKRKLIFLKGLLY
;
A
#
# COMPACT_ATOMS: atom_id res chain seq x y z
N MET A 1 -14.45 16.54 -14.11
CA MET A 1 -13.39 16.22 -13.13
C MET A 1 -12.16 15.85 -13.93
N ALA A 2 -11.03 16.53 -13.74
CA ALA A 2 -9.84 16.26 -14.52
C ALA A 2 -9.22 14.92 -14.08
N VAL A 3 -9.22 13.93 -14.97
CA VAL A 3 -8.55 12.65 -14.78
C VAL A 3 -7.10 12.84 -15.20
N TYR A 4 -6.18 12.85 -14.23
CA TYR A 4 -4.76 12.92 -14.50
C TYR A 4 -4.18 11.51 -14.38
N GLN A 5 -3.54 11.01 -15.45
CA GLN A 5 -2.99 9.66 -15.53
C GLN A 5 -1.80 9.39 -14.60
N ASP A 6 -1.16 10.44 -14.07
CA ASP A 6 0.19 10.33 -13.48
C ASP A 6 0.43 11.34 -12.34
N ARG A 7 -0.54 11.45 -11.41
CA ARG A 7 -0.28 12.13 -10.13
C ARG A 7 -0.34 11.11 -9.02
N GLU A 8 0.79 10.88 -8.35
CA GLU A 8 0.79 10.33 -7.01
C GLU A 8 -0.19 11.14 -6.15
N ALA A 9 -1.13 10.45 -5.49
CA ALA A 9 -2.10 11.06 -4.57
C ALA A 9 -1.44 11.41 -3.23
N PHE A 10 -0.26 12.03 -3.28
CA PHE A 10 0.46 12.52 -2.12
C PHE A 10 0.14 13.99 -1.89
N ILE A 11 -0.37 14.29 -0.71
CA ILE A 11 -0.62 15.65 -0.25
C ILE A 11 0.46 15.97 0.80
N PRO A 12 1.39 16.90 0.55
CA PRO A 12 2.54 17.17 1.42
C PRO A 12 2.18 18.05 2.63
N TYR A 13 1.00 17.81 3.24
CA TYR A 13 0.51 18.56 4.37
C TYR A 13 -0.03 17.61 5.43
N SER A 14 0.16 17.96 6.70
CA SER A 14 -0.50 17.19 7.75
C SER A 14 -2.01 17.36 7.61
N ARG A 15 -2.77 16.40 8.13
CA ARG A 15 -4.23 16.50 8.17
C ARG A 15 -4.72 17.79 8.82
N LYS A 16 -4.05 18.23 9.90
CA LYS A 16 -4.38 19.47 10.60
C LYS A 16 -4.20 20.65 9.64
N ASP A 17 -3.07 20.72 8.94
CA ASP A 17 -2.77 21.80 8.01
C ASP A 17 -3.75 21.82 6.83
N ILE A 18 -4.16 20.66 6.31
CA ILE A 18 -5.17 20.59 5.24
C ILE A 18 -6.48 21.26 5.67
N ILE A 19 -6.93 21.03 6.91
CA ILE A 19 -8.15 21.65 7.44
C ILE A 19 -7.97 23.17 7.54
N GLU A 20 -6.81 23.65 8.03
CA GLU A 20 -6.51 25.08 8.09
C GLU A 20 -6.43 25.72 6.70
N LEU A 21 -5.79 25.05 5.74
CA LEU A 21 -5.68 25.53 4.36
C LEU A 21 -7.06 25.67 3.71
N CYS A 22 -7.99 24.74 3.95
CA CYS A 22 -9.36 24.87 3.48
C CYS A 22 -10.10 26.07 4.09
N ILE A 23 -9.80 26.43 5.34
CA ILE A 23 -10.36 27.61 6.01
C ILE A 23 -9.75 28.90 5.43
N GLN A 24 -8.43 28.91 5.23
CA GLN A 24 -7.68 30.07 4.74
C GLN A 24 -7.95 30.39 3.26
N ASP A 25 -8.42 29.43 2.47
CA ASP A 25 -8.82 29.63 1.06
C ASP A 25 -10.03 30.59 0.90
N GLY A 26 -10.67 31.02 2.00
CA GLY A 26 -11.67 32.10 2.02
C GLY A 26 -13.01 31.74 1.38
N LYS A 27 -13.19 30.49 0.94
CA LYS A 27 -14.44 30.00 0.31
C LYS A 27 -15.54 29.66 1.32
N LEU A 28 -15.23 29.64 2.61
CA LEU A 28 -16.17 29.34 3.68
C LEU A 28 -16.62 30.64 4.38
N PRO A 29 -17.93 30.81 4.66
CA PRO A 29 -18.41 31.95 5.44
C PRO A 29 -17.78 31.99 6.85
N GLU A 30 -17.44 33.17 7.36
CA GLU A 30 -16.80 33.34 8.68
C GLU A 30 -17.58 32.67 9.83
N GLY A 31 -18.92 32.76 9.81
CA GLY A 31 -19.77 32.13 10.81
C GLY A 31 -19.81 30.59 10.75
N SER A 32 -19.19 29.97 9.75
CA SER A 32 -19.18 28.52 9.52
C SER A 32 -17.84 27.84 9.84
N LEU A 33 -16.79 28.61 10.15
CA LEU A 33 -15.43 28.07 10.30
C LEU A 33 -15.35 27.02 11.42
N GLN A 34 -15.96 27.28 12.57
CA GLN A 34 -15.98 26.30 13.67
C GLN A 34 -16.76 25.04 13.29
N LYS A 35 -17.92 25.19 12.63
CA LYS A 35 -18.73 24.06 12.16
C LYS A 35 -17.97 23.17 11.19
N PHE A 36 -17.12 23.75 10.33
CA PHE A 36 -16.26 22.99 9.43
C PHE A 36 -15.21 22.17 10.21
N ARG A 37 -14.58 22.74 11.25
CA ARG A 37 -13.64 22.01 12.13
C ARG A 37 -14.32 20.86 12.86
N ASP A 38 -15.53 21.10 13.38
CA ASP A 38 -16.33 20.09 14.07
C ASP A 38 -16.72 18.97 13.11
N PHE A 39 -17.14 19.31 11.88
CA PHE A 39 -17.40 18.35 10.82
C PHE A 39 -16.16 17.50 10.51
N CYS A 40 -14.98 18.11 10.33
CA CYS A 40 -13.75 17.37 10.11
C CYS A 40 -13.43 16.42 11.28
N SER A 41 -13.69 16.83 12.52
CA SER A 41 -13.49 15.99 13.70
C SER A 41 -14.42 14.77 13.72
N ILE A 42 -15.70 14.97 13.40
CA ILE A 42 -16.68 13.88 13.26
C ILE A 42 -16.29 12.93 12.13
N LEU A 43 -15.88 13.48 10.99
CA LEU A 43 -15.42 12.71 9.83
C LEU A 43 -14.24 11.80 10.22
N LEU A 44 -13.31 12.32 11.02
CA LEU A 44 -12.16 11.54 11.49
C LEU A 44 -12.56 10.42 12.44
N ALA A 45 -13.46 10.68 13.38
CA ALA A 45 -13.99 9.65 14.26
C ALA A 45 -14.69 8.53 13.46
N TYR A 46 -15.47 8.91 12.44
CA TYR A 46 -16.12 7.96 11.54
C TYR A 46 -15.11 7.05 10.82
N TYR A 47 -14.07 7.63 10.20
CA TYR A 47 -13.04 6.84 9.52
C TYR A 47 -12.24 5.97 10.47
N HIS A 48 -11.90 6.47 11.66
CA HIS A 48 -11.24 5.68 12.69
C HIS A 48 -12.07 4.43 13.04
N PHE A 49 -13.36 4.60 13.33
CA PHE A 49 -14.26 3.49 13.63
C PHE A 49 -14.35 2.48 12.47
N LYS A 50 -14.51 2.97 11.24
CA LYS A 50 -14.60 2.14 10.04
C LYS A 50 -13.34 1.33 9.79
N LEU A 51 -12.17 1.96 9.92
CA LEU A 51 -10.87 1.30 9.70
C LEU A 51 -10.55 0.33 10.84
N HIS A 52 -10.88 0.67 12.08
CA HIS A 52 -10.74 -0.25 13.21
C HIS A 52 -11.57 -1.52 13.01
N LYS A 53 -12.85 -1.40 12.61
CA LYS A 53 -13.68 -2.56 12.28
C LYS A 53 -13.07 -3.42 11.16
N THR A 54 -12.48 -2.78 10.14
CA THR A 54 -11.83 -3.50 9.04
C THR A 54 -10.58 -4.25 9.53
N LEU A 55 -9.79 -3.64 10.41
CA LEU A 55 -8.63 -4.26 11.04
C LEU A 55 -9.01 -5.49 11.86
N GLU A 56 -10.06 -5.42 12.67
CA GLU A 56 -10.49 -6.56 13.49
C GLU A 56 -11.00 -7.71 12.62
N ILE A 57 -11.80 -7.43 11.58
CA ILE A 57 -12.20 -8.44 10.59
C ILE A 57 -10.97 -9.10 9.96
N LEU A 58 -9.96 -8.31 9.60
CA LEU A 58 -8.74 -8.84 9.00
C LEU A 58 -7.99 -9.79 9.95
N LYS A 59 -7.81 -9.40 11.21
CA LYS A 59 -7.16 -10.22 12.23
C LYS A 59 -7.90 -11.53 12.46
N GLU A 60 -9.22 -11.47 12.62
CA GLU A 60 -10.06 -12.65 12.85
C GLU A 60 -9.96 -13.66 11.70
N ASN A 61 -9.96 -13.17 10.45
CA ASN A 61 -9.90 -14.05 9.28
C ASN A 61 -8.47 -14.50 8.95
N TYR A 62 -7.44 -13.75 9.37
CA TYR A 62 -6.04 -14.15 9.20
C TYR A 62 -5.56 -15.14 10.27
N ALA A 63 -6.18 -15.12 11.45
CA ALA A 63 -5.78 -15.94 12.59
C ALA A 63 -5.39 -17.39 12.24
N PRO A 64 -6.21 -18.19 11.52
CA PRO A 64 -5.88 -19.60 11.26
C PRO A 64 -4.69 -19.81 10.31
N PHE A 65 -4.24 -18.76 9.62
CA PHE A 65 -3.10 -18.80 8.70
C PHE A 65 -1.81 -18.25 9.33
N ASN A 66 -1.88 -17.72 10.55
CA ASN A 66 -0.71 -17.15 11.22
C ASN A 66 0.23 -18.28 11.71
N PRO A 67 1.45 -18.43 11.15
CA PRO A 67 2.38 -19.47 11.57
C PRO A 67 2.85 -19.30 13.01
N ASP A 68 2.82 -18.06 13.54
CA ASP A 68 3.23 -17.71 14.89
C ASP A 68 2.05 -17.69 15.89
N ALA A 69 0.91 -18.28 15.53
CA ALA A 69 -0.28 -18.28 16.37
C ALA A 69 -0.05 -19.08 17.67
N ASN A 70 0.07 -18.37 18.80
CA ASN A 70 0.15 -18.97 20.13
C ASN A 70 -1.23 -19.19 20.79
N THR A 71 -2.31 -18.83 20.10
CA THR A 71 -3.69 -18.90 20.60
C THR A 71 -4.37 -20.20 20.20
N LYS A 72 -5.11 -20.83 21.13
CA LYS A 72 -5.95 -21.99 20.83
C LYS A 72 -7.34 -21.56 20.36
N TYR A 73 -7.89 -22.26 19.38
CA TYR A 73 -9.26 -22.05 18.91
C TYR A 73 -10.25 -22.86 19.76
N ILE A 74 -11.44 -22.30 19.98
CA ILE A 74 -12.55 -22.98 20.67
C ILE A 74 -13.12 -24.11 19.78
N ALA A 75 -13.07 -23.93 18.46
CA ALA A 75 -13.52 -24.91 17.47
C ALA A 75 -12.58 -24.91 16.25
N SER A 76 -12.43 -26.07 15.62
CA SER A 76 -11.70 -26.22 14.36
C SER A 76 -12.51 -25.64 13.20
N HIS A 77 -11.82 -25.04 12.23
CA HIS A 77 -12.42 -24.58 10.99
C HIS A 77 -12.52 -25.72 9.97
N SER A 78 -13.64 -25.82 9.26
CA SER A 78 -13.75 -26.69 8.08
C SER A 78 -12.92 -26.13 6.91
N ALA A 79 -12.59 -26.98 5.93
CA ALA A 79 -11.91 -26.55 4.71
C ALA A 79 -12.67 -25.43 3.97
N SER A 80 -14.02 -25.50 3.94
CA SER A 80 -14.85 -24.46 3.34
C SER A 80 -14.80 -23.13 4.09
N GLN A 81 -14.75 -23.18 5.43
CA GLN A 81 -14.59 -21.98 6.26
C GLN A 81 -13.21 -21.34 6.05
N LEU A 82 -12.14 -22.15 6.02
CA LEU A 82 -10.79 -21.65 5.73
C LEU A 82 -10.73 -20.98 4.36
N ALA A 83 -11.30 -21.59 3.31
CA ALA A 83 -11.36 -20.96 1.98
C ALA A 83 -12.09 -19.61 2.00
N MET A 84 -13.21 -19.50 2.72
CA MET A 84 -13.93 -18.23 2.90
C MET A 84 -13.11 -17.19 3.67
N MET A 85 -12.41 -17.60 4.72
CA MET A 85 -11.57 -16.72 5.52
C MET A 85 -10.38 -16.19 4.69
N LYS A 86 -9.71 -17.07 3.94
CA LYS A 86 -8.65 -16.69 2.99
C LYS A 86 -9.15 -15.63 1.99
N ASN A 87 -10.32 -15.85 1.37
CA ASN A 87 -10.89 -14.89 0.43
C ASN A 87 -11.19 -13.53 1.08
N LYS A 88 -11.69 -13.53 2.32
CA LYS A 88 -11.94 -12.30 3.09
C LYS A 88 -10.66 -11.55 3.40
N VAL A 89 -9.57 -12.25 3.76
CA VAL A 89 -8.26 -11.65 4.01
C VAL A 89 -7.77 -10.97 2.74
N VAL A 90 -7.71 -11.70 1.63
CA VAL A 90 -7.25 -11.17 0.33
C VAL A 90 -8.05 -9.94 -0.07
N LYS A 91 -9.38 -10.04 -0.15
CA LYS A 91 -10.23 -8.90 -0.56
C LYS A 91 -10.14 -7.69 0.37
N SER A 92 -9.94 -7.92 1.67
CA SER A 92 -9.79 -6.82 2.63
C SER A 92 -8.44 -6.11 2.43
N PHE A 93 -7.37 -6.86 2.18
CA PHE A 93 -6.07 -6.32 1.84
C PHE A 93 -6.10 -5.51 0.53
N GLU A 94 -6.64 -6.08 -0.54
CA GLU A 94 -6.77 -5.39 -1.84
C GLU A 94 -7.48 -4.04 -1.67
N LYS A 95 -8.61 -4.04 -0.98
CA LYS A 95 -9.40 -2.83 -0.70
C LYS A 95 -8.66 -1.80 0.14
N ILE A 96 -7.91 -2.22 1.17
CA ILE A 96 -7.12 -1.31 2.02
C ILE A 96 -5.98 -0.70 1.20
N LEU A 97 -5.30 -1.52 0.38
CA LEU A 97 -4.19 -1.10 -0.45
C LEU A 97 -4.63 -0.09 -1.51
N GLU A 98 -5.73 -0.36 -2.21
CA GLU A 98 -6.34 0.58 -3.16
C GLU A 98 -6.70 1.92 -2.49
N GLN A 99 -7.35 1.89 -1.32
CA GLN A 99 -7.65 3.12 -0.55
C GLN A 99 -6.38 3.84 -0.06
N GLY A 100 -5.30 3.10 0.14
CA GLY A 100 -3.98 3.60 0.50
C GLY A 100 -3.18 4.16 -0.68
N ASN A 101 -3.77 4.22 -1.88
CA ASN A 101 -3.13 4.59 -3.15
C ASN A 101 -1.99 3.63 -3.56
N PHE A 102 -2.11 2.36 -3.19
CA PHE A 102 -1.27 1.31 -3.75
C PHE A 102 -1.90 0.76 -5.03
N PHE A 103 -1.07 0.27 -5.93
CA PHE A 103 -1.48 -0.36 -7.18
C PHE A 103 -0.83 -1.74 -7.33
N PRO A 104 -1.56 -2.72 -7.90
CA PRO A 104 -1.07 -4.08 -8.04
C PRO A 104 0.06 -4.15 -9.07
N ILE A 105 1.06 -4.98 -8.79
CA ILE A 105 2.15 -5.30 -9.70
C ILE A 105 1.82 -6.63 -10.36
N SER A 106 1.78 -6.65 -11.69
CA SER A 106 1.55 -7.89 -12.43
C SER A 106 2.74 -8.86 -12.29
N ARG A 107 2.47 -10.17 -12.35
CA ARG A 107 3.50 -11.23 -12.35
C ARG A 107 4.56 -10.97 -13.42
N ALA A 108 4.15 -10.63 -14.64
CA ALA A 108 5.06 -10.26 -15.73
C ALA A 108 5.96 -9.05 -15.41
N SER A 109 5.51 -8.12 -14.57
CA SER A 109 6.34 -6.99 -14.13
C SER A 109 7.34 -7.39 -13.06
N LEU A 110 6.95 -8.29 -12.15
CA LEU A 110 7.87 -8.90 -11.18
C LEU A 110 8.95 -9.73 -11.91
N GLU A 111 8.55 -10.62 -12.82
CA GLU A 111 9.47 -11.45 -13.60
C GLU A 111 10.48 -10.60 -14.38
N ARG A 112 10.01 -9.54 -15.05
CA ARG A 112 10.91 -8.58 -15.72
C ARG A 112 11.85 -7.89 -14.73
N ALA A 113 11.39 -7.54 -13.53
CA ALA A 113 12.24 -6.90 -12.53
C ALA A 113 13.34 -7.83 -12.02
N PHE A 114 13.05 -9.13 -11.85
CA PHE A 114 14.06 -10.12 -11.44
C PHE A 114 15.02 -10.52 -12.56
N GLN A 115 14.60 -10.45 -13.83
CA GLN A 115 15.47 -10.68 -14.99
C GLN A 115 16.42 -9.50 -15.28
N GLN A 116 16.07 -8.29 -14.87
CA GLN A 116 16.95 -7.13 -15.04
C GLN A 116 18.16 -7.24 -14.10
N THR A 117 19.36 -7.16 -14.68
CA THR A 117 20.62 -7.16 -13.93
C THR A 117 20.61 -6.03 -12.91
N SER A 118 20.36 -6.37 -11.65
CA SER A 118 20.56 -5.46 -10.53
C SER A 118 21.99 -4.94 -10.54
N LEU A 119 22.20 -3.68 -10.15
CA LEU A 119 23.54 -3.10 -9.98
C LEU A 119 24.37 -3.81 -8.92
N ILE A 120 23.70 -4.58 -8.09
CA ILE A 120 24.26 -5.49 -7.11
C ILE A 120 23.94 -6.89 -7.63
N GLU A 121 24.94 -7.71 -7.92
CA GLU A 121 24.74 -9.13 -8.27
C GLU A 121 24.21 -9.90 -7.05
N LEU A 122 22.91 -9.76 -6.78
CA LEU A 122 22.15 -10.70 -5.99
C LEU A 122 21.54 -11.70 -6.97
N LYS A 123 22.07 -12.93 -6.96
CA LYS A 123 21.41 -14.07 -7.60
C LYS A 123 20.23 -14.49 -6.73
N THR A 124 19.11 -13.81 -6.89
CA THR A 124 17.83 -14.24 -6.32
C THR A 124 17.08 -15.02 -7.38
N ASP A 125 17.16 -16.34 -7.30
CA ASP A 125 16.23 -17.23 -8.00
C ASP A 125 14.99 -17.36 -7.11
N ILE A 126 13.87 -16.84 -7.58
CA ILE A 126 12.61 -16.83 -6.81
C ILE A 126 11.64 -17.76 -7.55
N ASN A 127 11.29 -18.86 -6.90
CA ASN A 127 10.22 -19.72 -7.37
C ASN A 127 8.87 -19.17 -6.88
N PHE A 128 8.11 -18.54 -7.78
CA PHE A 128 6.78 -18.03 -7.47
C PHE A 128 5.77 -19.13 -7.11
N ASP A 129 6.06 -20.38 -7.48
CA ASP A 129 5.19 -21.52 -7.23
C ASP A 129 5.33 -22.04 -5.78
N ASP A 130 6.25 -21.49 -4.98
CA ASP A 130 6.37 -21.76 -3.54
C ASP A 130 5.25 -21.10 -2.72
N PHE A 131 4.47 -20.19 -3.32
CA PHE A 131 3.41 -19.44 -2.66
C PHE A 131 2.03 -19.90 -3.14
N GLU A 132 1.12 -20.20 -2.21
CA GLU A 132 -0.27 -20.53 -2.54
C GLU A 132 -1.02 -19.33 -3.15
N GLU A 133 -0.73 -18.12 -2.66
CA GLU A 133 -1.16 -16.84 -3.23
C GLU A 133 -0.05 -15.81 -3.00
N MET A 134 0.33 -15.07 -4.05
CA MET A 134 1.27 -13.96 -3.94
C MET A 134 0.67 -12.72 -4.59
N ILE A 135 0.51 -11.67 -3.78
CA ILE A 135 -0.02 -10.40 -4.25
C ILE A 135 0.98 -9.30 -3.93
N CYS A 136 1.45 -8.62 -4.96
CA CYS A 136 2.42 -7.53 -4.82
C CYS A 136 1.77 -6.20 -5.18
N TYR A 137 2.00 -5.21 -4.33
CA TYR A 137 1.55 -3.85 -4.53
C TYR A 137 2.71 -2.88 -4.35
N CYS A 138 2.65 -1.74 -5.02
CA CYS A 138 3.57 -0.63 -4.77
C CYS A 138 2.81 0.68 -4.70
N ARG A 139 3.49 1.69 -4.16
CA ARG A 139 2.98 3.05 -4.04
C ARG A 139 4.11 4.03 -4.30
N GLY A 140 3.87 4.90 -5.27
CA GLY A 140 4.80 5.92 -5.75
C GLY A 140 5.99 5.35 -6.53
N ASP A 141 6.73 6.26 -7.15
CA ASP A 141 7.89 5.98 -7.98
C ASP A 141 9.15 6.62 -7.40
N ILE A 142 10.17 5.81 -7.08
CA ILE A 142 11.48 6.35 -6.71
C ILE A 142 12.42 6.22 -7.90
N TYR A 143 12.70 7.37 -8.52
CA TYR A 143 13.71 7.47 -9.57
C TYR A 143 15.09 7.74 -8.96
N LYS A 144 15.99 6.75 -8.99
CA LYS A 144 17.40 6.96 -8.60
C LYS A 144 18.29 6.91 -9.83
N THR A 145 19.00 8.01 -10.10
CA THR A 145 20.02 8.02 -11.16
C THR A 145 21.36 7.61 -10.55
N ILE A 146 21.86 6.43 -10.93
CA ILE A 146 23.17 5.95 -10.48
C ILE A 146 24.17 6.15 -11.62
N LYS A 147 25.29 6.83 -11.32
CA LYS A 147 26.42 6.99 -12.25
C LYS A 147 27.40 5.85 -12.00
N ILE A 148 27.52 4.94 -12.94
CA ILE A 148 28.49 3.84 -12.87
C ILE A 148 29.73 4.26 -13.66
N LYS A 149 30.91 4.13 -13.04
CA LYS A 149 32.19 4.36 -13.71
C LYS A 149 32.67 2.99 -14.24
N LYS A 150 32.65 2.76 -15.55
CA LYS A 150 33.36 1.62 -16.14
C LYS A 150 34.85 1.97 -16.20
N PHE A 151 35.71 1.02 -15.84
CA PHE A 151 37.15 1.11 -16.14
C PHE A 151 37.28 1.21 -17.67
N PHE A 152 38.02 2.23 -18.14
CA PHE A 152 38.10 2.70 -19.53
C PHE A 152 36.87 3.49 -20.04
N SER A 153 36.71 4.69 -19.47
CA SER A 153 36.27 5.91 -20.18
C SER A 153 34.85 6.00 -20.78
N ALA A 154 33.85 5.33 -20.22
CA ALA A 154 32.44 5.68 -20.50
C ALA A 154 31.63 5.86 -19.21
N LYS A 155 31.10 7.08 -19.00
CA LYS A 155 30.14 7.38 -17.93
C LYS A 155 28.75 7.01 -18.42
N LEU A 156 28.19 5.89 -17.94
CA LEU A 156 26.82 5.51 -18.25
C LEU A 156 25.87 6.12 -17.20
N LYS A 157 24.96 7.00 -17.63
CA LYS A 157 23.84 7.46 -16.79
C LYS A 157 22.65 6.52 -17.05
N ARG A 158 22.24 5.75 -16.04
CA ARG A 158 20.98 4.98 -16.10
C ARG A 158 20.01 5.54 -15.05
N LYS A 159 18.79 5.86 -15.50
CA LYS A 159 17.65 6.18 -14.63
C LYS A 159 17.02 4.84 -14.26
N LEU A 160 17.04 4.48 -12.99
CA LEU A 160 16.40 3.25 -12.48
C LEU A 160 15.12 3.64 -11.74
N ILE A 161 14.07 2.86 -11.97
CA ILE A 161 12.81 2.94 -11.24
C ILE A 161 12.92 1.90 -10.12
N PHE A 162 12.96 2.36 -8.87
CA PHE A 162 12.85 1.49 -7.71
C PHE A 162 11.39 1.48 -7.27
N LEU A 163 10.71 0.35 -7.48
CA LEU A 163 9.40 0.10 -6.88
C LEU A 163 9.63 -0.30 -5.42
N LYS A 164 9.16 0.53 -4.49
CA LYS A 164 9.27 0.24 -3.06
C LYS A 164 8.20 -0.80 -2.69
N GLY A 165 8.57 -2.08 -2.76
CA GLY A 165 7.79 -3.15 -2.15
C GLY A 165 8.03 -3.13 -0.63
N LEU A 166 6.99 -2.88 0.15
CA LEU A 166 7.00 -3.24 1.57
C LEU A 166 6.80 -4.76 1.61
N LEU A 167 7.90 -5.50 1.62
CA LEU A 167 7.92 -6.88 2.09
C LEU A 167 7.91 -6.79 3.62
N TYR A 168 6.75 -7.08 4.22
CA TYR A 168 6.66 -7.46 5.63
C TYR A 168 6.70 -8.97 5.72
#